data_AF-A0A2R6BKM0-F1
#
_entry.id   AF-A0A2R6BKM0-F1
#
_cell.length_a   1.000
_cell.length_b   1.000
_cell.length_c   1.000
_cell.angle_alpha   90.00
_cell.angle_beta   90.00
_cell.angle_gamma   90.00
#
_symmetry.space_group_name_H-M   'P 1'
#
loop_
_entity.id
_entity.type
_entity.pdbx_description
1 polymer ?
#
loop_
_entity_poly.entity_id
_entity_poly.type
_entity_poly.pdbx_seq_one_letter_code
_entity_poly.pdbx_strand_id
1 'polypeptide(L)'
;MSEECYSYIEDGNPIEKYFEHIDAALIVWREIRQYYYDAVTRVLELEEFDPVEFAIVVHDLGKLTREYKTHRGKFFRHELFSAYSCYKILKKAHIEDQKALPITLSVLLHHEPILLSAYAGNLGENYVAVSNIKKILHESNLSLACNPASFGKYCLGDRINEFIDKWKGIGQSELKDDAFKLLKEIILKSTVGPQKQLTKIRAKAAALLYPLTVCDSIAAEMVRGDCKNVQREKKGTWVTERAKSGAEQIKYEDLKKKVVKELGLKCDG
;
A
#
# COMPACT_ATOMS: atom_id res chain seq x y z
N MET A 1 -20.55 15.47 9.18
CA MET A 1 -19.33 15.26 10.00
C MET A 1 -18.32 14.53 9.14
N SER A 2 -17.15 15.11 8.87
CA SER A 2 -16.09 14.37 8.16
C SER A 2 -15.53 13.32 9.12
N GLU A 3 -15.84 12.04 8.88
CA GLU A 3 -15.20 10.96 9.62
C GLU A 3 -13.70 10.99 9.32
N GLU A 4 -12.86 11.04 10.37
CA GLU A 4 -11.40 10.91 10.21
C GLU A 4 -11.04 9.57 9.57
N CYS A 5 -9.97 9.57 8.77
CA CYS A 5 -9.46 8.38 8.09
C CYS A 5 -8.31 7.74 8.89
N TYR A 6 -8.31 6.41 8.95
CA TYR A 6 -7.35 5.64 9.72
C TYR A 6 -6.65 4.58 8.85
N SER A 7 -5.35 4.40 9.07
CA SER A 7 -4.51 3.36 8.46
C SER A 7 -4.40 2.10 9.34
N TYR A 8 -4.81 2.19 10.61
CA TYR A 8 -4.88 1.04 11.50
C TYR A 8 -5.97 1.22 12.56
N ILE A 9 -6.76 0.16 12.74
CA ILE A 9 -7.84 0.04 13.71
C ILE A 9 -7.65 -1.30 14.41
N GLU A 10 -7.75 -1.31 15.74
CA GLU A 10 -7.59 -2.50 16.57
C GLU A 10 -8.86 -2.70 17.41
N ASP A 11 -9.56 -3.81 17.20
CA ASP A 11 -10.81 -4.14 17.91
C ASP A 11 -11.86 -3.00 17.86
N GLY A 12 -11.94 -2.33 16.71
CA GLY A 12 -12.83 -1.18 16.49
C GLY A 12 -12.28 0.15 17.01
N ASN A 13 -11.15 0.15 17.71
CA ASN A 13 -10.49 1.37 18.20
C ASN A 13 -9.57 1.93 17.12
N PRO A 14 -9.77 3.19 16.68
CA PRO A 14 -8.85 3.83 15.77
C PRO A 14 -7.52 4.10 16.46
N ILE A 15 -6.44 3.51 15.94
CA ILE A 15 -5.10 3.66 16.51
C ILE A 15 -4.28 4.64 15.69
N GLU A 16 -4.21 4.48 14.37
CA GLU A 16 -3.31 5.24 13.51
C GLU A 16 -4.07 6.03 12.45
N LYS A 17 -3.87 7.35 12.37
CA LYS A 17 -4.48 8.16 11.32
C LYS A 17 -3.80 7.88 10.00
N TYR A 18 -4.60 7.91 8.94
CA TYR A 18 -4.14 7.58 7.59
C TYR A 18 -2.93 8.39 7.15
N PHE A 19 -3.01 9.73 7.25
CA PHE A 19 -1.90 10.59 6.83
C PHE A 19 -0.71 10.59 7.80
N GLU A 20 -0.91 10.28 9.09
CA GLU A 20 0.23 10.07 10.01
C GLU A 20 1.10 8.92 9.52
N HIS A 21 0.49 7.82 9.08
CA HIS A 21 1.19 6.67 8.54
C HIS A 21 1.92 6.98 7.22
N ILE A 22 1.22 7.60 6.27
CA ILE A 22 1.81 7.97 4.97
C ILE A 22 2.98 8.95 5.16
N ASP A 23 2.80 9.99 5.98
CA ASP A 23 3.86 10.98 6.23
C ASP A 23 5.05 10.34 6.95
N ALA A 24 4.83 9.42 7.89
CA ALA A 24 5.91 8.65 8.52
C ALA A 24 6.69 7.81 7.49
N ALA A 25 5.99 7.06 6.62
CA ALA A 25 6.62 6.26 5.57
C ALA A 25 7.43 7.13 4.58
N LEU A 26 6.95 8.33 4.26
CA LEU A 26 7.69 9.29 3.43
C LEU A 26 8.91 9.90 4.15
N ILE A 27 8.87 10.06 5.48
CA ILE A 27 10.06 10.42 6.27
C ILE A 27 11.11 9.31 6.17
N VAL A 28 10.71 8.04 6.31
CA VAL A 28 11.61 6.89 6.14
C VAL A 28 12.19 6.86 4.72
N TRP A 29 11.36 7.03 3.69
CA TRP A 29 11.80 7.05 2.31
C TRP A 29 12.89 8.11 2.09
N ARG A 30 12.70 9.33 2.59
CA ARG A 30 13.68 10.42 2.43
C ARG A 30 15.09 10.06 2.93
N GLU A 31 15.21 9.24 3.97
CA GLU A 31 16.51 8.81 4.49
C GLU A 31 17.18 7.73 3.63
N ILE A 32 16.39 6.78 3.11
CA ILE A 32 16.93 5.65 2.32
C ILE A 32 16.94 5.91 0.81
N ARG A 33 16.28 6.99 0.36
CA ARG A 33 16.05 7.32 -1.05
C ARG A 33 17.34 7.28 -1.88
N GLN A 34 18.43 7.82 -1.35
CA GLN A 34 19.73 7.88 -2.04
C GLN A 34 20.30 6.51 -2.43
N TYR A 35 19.89 5.42 -1.77
CA TYR A 35 20.39 4.08 -2.06
C TYR A 35 19.57 3.36 -3.13
N TYR A 36 18.30 3.77 -3.32
CA TYR A 36 17.34 3.02 -4.13
C TYR A 36 16.79 3.80 -5.33
N TYR A 37 16.69 5.13 -5.25
CA TYR A 37 15.98 5.94 -6.23
C TYR A 37 16.45 5.70 -7.66
N ASP A 38 17.75 5.86 -7.93
CA ASP A 38 18.32 5.70 -9.29
C ASP A 38 18.18 4.28 -9.83
N ALA A 39 18.24 3.28 -8.94
CA ALA A 39 18.09 1.88 -9.34
C ALA A 39 16.62 1.61 -9.74
N VAL A 40 15.67 2.08 -8.94
CA VAL A 40 14.23 1.89 -9.18
C VAL A 40 13.78 2.63 -10.43
N THR A 41 14.11 3.91 -10.59
CA THR A 41 13.71 4.72 -11.76
C THR A 41 14.26 4.14 -13.05
N ARG A 42 15.53 3.69 -13.05
CA ARG A 42 16.16 3.04 -14.21
C ARG A 42 15.50 1.71 -14.56
N VAL A 43 15.20 0.88 -13.57
CA VAL A 43 14.55 -0.43 -13.81
C VAL A 43 13.12 -0.24 -14.31
N LEU A 44 12.40 0.75 -13.80
CA LEU A 44 11.04 1.06 -14.23
C LEU A 44 10.97 1.84 -15.54
N GLU A 45 12.07 2.47 -15.96
CA GLU A 45 12.12 3.39 -17.11
C GLU A 45 11.14 4.57 -16.91
N LEU A 46 11.06 5.09 -15.67
CA LEU A 46 10.09 6.12 -15.25
C LEU A 46 10.83 7.30 -14.60
N GLU A 47 10.64 8.49 -15.16
CA GLU A 47 11.27 9.75 -14.74
C GLU A 47 10.24 10.84 -14.41
N GLU A 48 8.97 10.62 -14.78
CA GLU A 48 7.87 11.56 -14.67
C GLU A 48 7.55 11.91 -13.20
N PHE A 49 7.86 11.01 -12.27
CA PHE A 49 7.71 11.19 -10.82
C PHE A 49 8.52 10.16 -10.03
N ASP A 50 8.63 10.32 -8.70
CA ASP A 50 9.25 9.33 -7.81
C ASP A 50 8.29 8.13 -7.59
N PRO A 51 8.58 6.95 -8.17
CA PRO A 51 7.64 5.84 -8.14
C PRO A 51 7.47 5.23 -6.74
N VAL A 52 8.50 5.31 -5.88
CA VAL A 52 8.45 4.78 -4.52
C VAL A 52 7.60 5.70 -3.65
N GLU A 53 7.81 7.01 -3.73
CA GLU A 53 6.96 8.00 -3.06
C GLU A 53 5.49 7.84 -3.45
N PHE A 54 5.20 7.73 -4.75
CA PHE A 54 3.84 7.50 -5.21
C PHE A 54 3.26 6.19 -4.66
N ALA A 55 4.01 5.09 -4.70
CA ALA A 55 3.55 3.81 -4.18
C ALA A 55 3.27 3.88 -2.68
N ILE A 56 4.11 4.56 -1.90
CA ILE A 56 3.87 4.81 -0.46
C ILE A 56 2.54 5.54 -0.28
N VAL A 57 2.25 6.58 -1.05
CA VAL A 57 1.01 7.35 -0.91
C VAL A 57 -0.24 6.53 -1.21
N VAL A 58 -0.16 5.58 -2.16
CA VAL A 58 -1.35 4.84 -2.63
C VAL A 58 -1.50 3.42 -2.10
N HIS A 59 -0.47 2.83 -1.49
CA HIS A 59 -0.48 1.41 -1.12
C HIS A 59 -1.61 1.03 -0.15
N ASP A 60 -2.06 2.01 0.64
CA ASP A 60 -3.06 1.84 1.67
C ASP A 60 -4.43 2.45 1.33
N LEU A 61 -4.65 2.95 0.10
CA LEU A 61 -5.95 3.55 -0.28
C LEU A 61 -7.15 2.62 -0.06
N GLY A 62 -6.97 1.30 -0.17
CA GLY A 62 -8.00 0.31 0.15
C GLY A 62 -8.47 0.32 1.60
N LYS A 63 -7.69 0.90 2.54
CA LYS A 63 -8.09 1.08 3.94
C LYS A 63 -9.19 2.13 4.09
N LEU A 64 -9.38 2.99 3.09
CA LEU A 64 -10.46 3.96 3.07
C LEU A 64 -11.82 3.35 2.71
N THR A 65 -11.88 2.05 2.39
CA THR A 65 -13.14 1.33 2.12
C THR A 65 -13.94 1.07 3.40
N ARG A 66 -15.27 0.99 3.29
CA ARG A 66 -16.14 0.60 4.43
C ARG A 66 -15.87 -0.81 4.90
N GLU A 67 -15.49 -1.70 4.00
CA GLU A 67 -15.12 -3.07 4.34
C GLU A 67 -13.97 -3.11 5.35
N TYR A 68 -12.89 -2.35 5.07
CA TYR A 68 -11.76 -2.25 5.99
C TYR A 68 -12.18 -1.69 7.36
N LYS A 69 -12.89 -0.55 7.37
CA LYS A 69 -13.29 0.12 8.62
C LYS A 69 -14.14 -0.78 9.53
N THR A 70 -15.06 -1.55 8.94
CA THR A 70 -16.03 -2.34 9.71
C THR A 70 -15.50 -3.70 10.16
N HIS A 71 -14.32 -4.13 9.69
CA HIS A 71 -13.73 -5.45 9.99
C HIS A 71 -14.68 -6.64 9.73
N ARG A 72 -15.70 -6.46 8.88
CA ARG A 72 -16.73 -7.48 8.63
C ARG A 72 -16.24 -8.60 7.71
N GLY A 73 -15.28 -8.31 6.85
CA GLY A 73 -14.68 -9.28 5.95
C GLY A 73 -13.45 -9.94 6.54
N LYS A 74 -13.58 -11.18 7.04
CA LYS A 74 -12.43 -12.02 7.43
C LYS A 74 -11.36 -12.19 6.33
N PHE A 75 -11.73 -11.92 5.08
CA PHE A 75 -10.91 -12.15 3.89
C PHE A 75 -10.68 -10.91 3.03
N PHE A 76 -11.23 -9.75 3.42
CA PHE A 76 -10.97 -8.51 2.67
C PHE A 76 -9.53 -8.07 2.88
N ARG A 77 -8.93 -7.60 1.79
CA ARG A 77 -7.52 -7.21 1.72
C ARG A 77 -7.42 -5.89 1.01
N HIS A 78 -6.97 -4.86 1.75
CA HIS A 78 -6.93 -3.49 1.26
C HIS A 78 -6.01 -3.37 0.05
N GLU A 79 -4.99 -4.22 -0.05
CA GLU A 79 -4.04 -4.31 -1.14
C GLU A 79 -4.72 -4.55 -2.50
N LEU A 80 -5.83 -5.29 -2.53
CA LEU A 80 -6.61 -5.51 -3.75
C LEU A 80 -7.19 -4.19 -4.27
N PHE A 81 -7.85 -3.43 -3.39
CA PHE A 81 -8.47 -2.16 -3.79
C PHE A 81 -7.43 -1.05 -4.00
N SER A 82 -6.36 -1.05 -3.21
CA SER A 82 -5.21 -0.16 -3.41
C SER A 82 -4.57 -0.38 -4.78
N ALA A 83 -4.37 -1.63 -5.20
CA ALA A 83 -3.82 -1.95 -6.52
C ALA A 83 -4.75 -1.49 -7.65
N TYR A 84 -6.05 -1.73 -7.52
CA TYR A 84 -7.05 -1.20 -8.46
C TYR A 84 -6.96 0.33 -8.59
N SER A 85 -6.93 1.02 -7.45
CA SER A 85 -6.85 2.48 -7.38
C SER A 85 -5.55 3.00 -7.99
N CYS A 86 -4.42 2.40 -7.60
CA CYS A 86 -3.09 2.68 -8.13
C CYS A 86 -3.06 2.64 -9.66
N TYR A 87 -3.57 1.56 -10.27
CA TYR A 87 -3.57 1.45 -11.73
C TYR A 87 -4.44 2.53 -12.38
N LYS A 88 -5.65 2.78 -11.85
CA LYS A 88 -6.55 3.81 -12.39
C LYS A 88 -5.94 5.21 -12.33
N ILE A 89 -5.28 5.54 -11.22
CA ILE A 89 -4.57 6.81 -11.03
C ILE A 89 -3.42 6.94 -12.05
N LEU A 90 -2.60 5.90 -12.20
CA LEU A 90 -1.50 5.88 -13.17
C LEU A 90 -2.00 6.03 -14.62
N LYS A 91 -3.08 5.32 -14.99
CA LYS A 91 -3.70 5.46 -16.32
C LYS A 91 -4.24 6.87 -16.56
N LYS A 92 -4.83 7.49 -15.54
CA LYS A 92 -5.31 8.87 -15.61
C LYS A 92 -4.15 9.87 -15.72
N ALA A 93 -2.99 9.55 -15.15
CA ALA A 93 -1.74 10.27 -15.33
C ALA A 93 -1.01 9.93 -16.65
N HIS A 94 -1.67 9.21 -17.58
CA HIS A 94 -1.12 8.80 -18.88
C HIS A 94 0.14 7.92 -18.81
N ILE A 95 0.33 7.20 -17.71
CA ILE A 95 1.44 6.26 -17.57
C ILE A 95 1.15 4.99 -18.39
N GLU A 96 2.15 4.58 -19.17
CA GLU A 96 2.08 3.39 -20.01
C GLU A 96 1.99 2.11 -19.20
N ASP A 97 1.31 1.10 -19.73
CA ASP A 97 1.08 -0.19 -19.04
C ASP A 97 2.40 -0.86 -18.61
N GLN A 98 3.46 -0.74 -19.41
CA GLN A 98 4.77 -1.32 -19.13
C GLN A 98 5.47 -0.73 -17.89
N LYS A 99 5.10 0.50 -17.51
CA LYS A 99 5.58 1.19 -16.30
C LYS A 99 4.56 1.08 -15.16
N ALA A 100 3.27 1.16 -15.47
CA ALA A 100 2.20 1.12 -14.47
C ALA A 100 2.04 -0.26 -13.83
N LEU A 101 2.14 -1.33 -14.62
CA LEU A 101 1.91 -2.69 -14.14
C LEU A 101 2.87 -3.08 -12.99
N PRO A 102 4.20 -2.89 -13.08
CA PRO A 102 5.10 -3.19 -11.96
C PRO A 102 4.83 -2.39 -10.68
N ILE A 103 4.47 -1.10 -10.79
CA ILE A 103 4.13 -0.26 -9.64
C ILE A 103 2.88 -0.82 -8.95
N THR A 104 1.84 -1.12 -9.74
CA THR A 104 0.61 -1.70 -9.21
C THR A 104 0.81 -3.08 -8.61
N LEU A 105 1.68 -3.93 -9.20
CA LEU A 105 2.02 -5.23 -8.61
C LEU A 105 2.72 -5.08 -7.27
N SER A 106 3.58 -4.08 -7.13
CA SER A 106 4.26 -3.80 -5.85
C SER A 106 3.26 -3.36 -4.79
N VAL A 107 2.29 -2.51 -5.15
CA VAL A 107 1.17 -2.15 -4.28
C VAL A 107 0.29 -3.37 -3.97
N LEU A 108 0.04 -4.26 -4.92
CA LEU A 108 -0.72 -5.48 -4.68
C LEU A 108 0.00 -6.41 -3.71
N LEU A 109 1.33 -6.46 -3.73
CA LEU A 109 2.15 -7.44 -3.02
C LEU A 109 2.85 -6.90 -1.77
N HIS A 110 2.61 -5.66 -1.34
CA HIS A 110 3.32 -5.06 -0.19
C HIS A 110 3.13 -5.82 1.14
N HIS A 111 2.08 -6.63 1.23
CA HIS A 111 1.84 -7.58 2.32
C HIS A 111 1.75 -9.04 1.81
N GLU A 112 2.58 -9.41 0.82
CA GLU A 112 2.59 -10.74 0.18
C GLU A 112 2.52 -11.91 1.19
N PRO A 113 3.31 -11.98 2.28
CA PRO A 113 3.21 -13.09 3.23
C PRO A 113 1.83 -13.21 3.86
N ILE A 114 1.18 -12.07 4.15
CA ILE A 114 -0.17 -12.04 4.71
C ILE A 114 -1.18 -12.42 3.62
N LEU A 115 -1.01 -11.98 2.36
CA LEU A 115 -1.88 -12.36 1.24
C LEU A 115 -1.84 -13.88 1.04
N LEU A 116 -0.63 -14.44 0.98
CA LEU A 116 -0.44 -15.88 0.85
C LEU A 116 -0.99 -16.61 2.07
N SER A 117 -0.75 -16.18 3.31
CA SER A 117 -1.31 -16.88 4.48
C SER A 117 -2.84 -16.87 4.52
N ALA A 118 -3.47 -15.73 4.18
CA ALA A 118 -4.92 -15.60 4.18
C ALA A 118 -5.61 -16.48 3.11
N TYR A 119 -4.94 -16.71 1.98
CA TYR A 119 -5.51 -17.44 0.84
C TYR A 119 -4.98 -18.86 0.71
N ALA A 120 -3.65 -19.03 0.70
CA ALA A 120 -3.01 -20.32 0.57
C ALA A 120 -3.17 -21.17 1.85
N GLY A 121 -2.94 -20.55 3.02
CA GLY A 121 -3.01 -21.25 4.30
C GLY A 121 -4.43 -21.64 4.71
N ASN A 122 -5.40 -20.73 4.59
CA ASN A 122 -6.76 -20.98 5.07
C ASN A 122 -7.64 -21.77 4.09
N LEU A 123 -7.33 -21.75 2.79
CA LEU A 123 -8.10 -22.47 1.76
C LEU A 123 -7.37 -23.70 1.21
N GLY A 124 -6.14 -23.96 1.65
CA GLY A 124 -5.31 -25.07 1.17
C GLY A 124 -4.83 -24.91 -0.28
N GLU A 125 -4.89 -23.70 -0.82
CA GLU A 125 -4.39 -23.38 -2.16
C GLU A 125 -2.89 -23.05 -2.10
N ASN A 126 -2.16 -23.16 -3.23
CA ASN A 126 -0.75 -22.73 -3.29
C ASN A 126 -0.58 -21.31 -3.86
N TYR A 127 -1.68 -20.66 -4.23
CA TYR A 127 -1.72 -19.37 -4.92
C TYR A 127 -3.08 -18.69 -4.73
N VAL A 128 -3.16 -17.39 -5.04
CA VAL A 128 -4.42 -16.65 -4.98
C VAL A 128 -5.21 -16.84 -6.27
N ALA A 129 -6.28 -17.64 -6.25
CA ALA A 129 -7.12 -17.82 -7.43
C ALA A 129 -7.94 -16.56 -7.79
N VAL A 130 -8.10 -16.29 -9.08
CA VAL A 130 -8.92 -15.18 -9.60
C VAL A 130 -10.39 -15.30 -9.14
N SER A 131 -10.90 -16.52 -8.99
CA SER A 131 -12.24 -16.78 -8.42
C SER A 131 -12.38 -16.29 -6.99
N ASN A 132 -11.34 -16.43 -6.17
CA ASN A 132 -11.33 -15.97 -4.78
C ASN A 132 -11.36 -14.44 -4.72
N ILE A 133 -10.57 -13.78 -5.59
CA ILE A 133 -10.60 -12.31 -5.73
C ILE A 133 -12.00 -11.84 -6.14
N LYS A 134 -12.63 -12.51 -7.11
CA LYS A 134 -14.01 -12.21 -7.51
C LYS A 134 -14.94 -12.26 -6.30
N LYS A 135 -14.95 -13.37 -5.58
CA LYS A 135 -15.81 -13.58 -4.42
C LYS A 135 -15.62 -12.47 -3.38
N ILE A 136 -14.37 -12.18 -3.01
CA ILE A 136 -14.04 -11.16 -2.01
C ILE A 136 -14.56 -9.78 -2.43
N LEU A 137 -14.28 -9.34 -3.65
CA LEU A 137 -14.73 -8.03 -4.13
C LEU A 137 -16.26 -7.94 -4.17
N HIS A 138 -16.93 -9.00 -4.62
CA HIS A 138 -18.40 -9.02 -4.65
C HIS A 138 -19.04 -8.99 -3.27
N GLU A 139 -18.44 -9.65 -2.27
CA GLU A 139 -18.91 -9.69 -0.88
C GLU A 139 -18.54 -8.41 -0.09
N SER A 140 -17.50 -7.68 -0.51
CA SER A 140 -16.99 -6.51 0.20
C SER A 140 -17.81 -5.24 -0.01
N ASN A 141 -17.87 -4.34 0.98
CA ASN A 141 -18.37 -2.98 0.79
C ASN A 141 -17.22 -2.03 0.42
N LEU A 142 -17.04 -1.82 -0.89
CA LEU A 142 -15.98 -0.98 -1.44
C LEU A 142 -16.34 0.51 -1.44
N SER A 143 -17.43 0.95 -0.81
CA SER A 143 -17.74 2.38 -0.72
C SER A 143 -16.73 3.10 0.16
N LEU A 144 -16.52 4.38 -0.11
CA LEU A 144 -15.64 5.22 0.68
C LEU A 144 -16.21 5.39 2.10
N ALA A 145 -15.42 5.06 3.11
CA ALA A 145 -15.79 5.11 4.52
C ALA A 145 -15.56 6.48 5.15
N CYS A 146 -14.54 7.20 4.70
CA CYS A 146 -14.10 8.47 5.26
C CYS A 146 -13.61 9.39 4.13
N ASN A 147 -13.65 10.71 4.33
CA ASN A 147 -13.14 11.65 3.33
C ASN A 147 -11.75 12.13 3.75
N PRO A 148 -10.66 11.70 3.06
CA PRO A 148 -9.34 12.22 3.36
C PRO A 148 -9.28 13.72 3.03
N ALA A 149 -8.61 14.51 3.88
CA ALA A 149 -8.60 15.97 3.80
C ALA A 149 -8.13 16.52 2.43
N SER A 150 -6.97 16.07 1.93
CA SER A 150 -6.49 16.30 0.56
C SER A 150 -5.16 15.57 0.35
N PHE A 151 -4.93 15.07 -0.86
CA PHE A 151 -3.63 14.53 -1.28
C PHE A 151 -2.72 15.55 -1.99
N GLY A 152 -3.12 16.83 -2.09
CA GLY A 152 -2.45 17.81 -2.97
C GLY A 152 -0.96 18.07 -2.67
N LYS A 153 -0.48 17.74 -1.46
CA LYS A 153 0.94 17.86 -1.10
C LYS A 153 1.82 16.70 -1.60
N TYR A 154 1.23 15.61 -2.09
CA TYR A 154 1.95 14.40 -2.47
C TYR A 154 2.11 14.29 -3.99
N CYS A 155 3.07 13.45 -4.40
CA CYS A 155 3.23 13.02 -5.78
C CYS A 155 1.89 12.53 -6.39
N LEU A 156 1.51 13.10 -7.55
CA LEU A 156 0.24 12.85 -8.24
C LEU A 156 -1.01 13.12 -7.39
N GLY A 157 -0.90 13.99 -6.37
CA GLY A 157 -1.97 14.35 -5.43
C GLY A 157 -3.30 14.72 -6.10
N ASP A 158 -3.25 15.53 -7.16
CA ASP A 158 -4.45 15.92 -7.91
C ASP A 158 -5.15 14.73 -8.58
N ARG A 159 -4.37 13.78 -9.12
CA ARG A 159 -4.93 12.56 -9.74
C ARG A 159 -5.50 11.60 -8.70
N ILE A 160 -4.91 11.55 -7.52
CA ILE A 160 -5.45 10.81 -6.37
C ILE A 160 -6.78 11.45 -5.94
N ASN A 161 -6.83 12.77 -5.78
CA ASN A 161 -8.05 13.50 -5.43
C ASN A 161 -9.17 13.28 -6.47
N GLU A 162 -8.86 13.40 -7.77
CA GLU A 162 -9.80 13.09 -8.86
C GLU A 162 -10.35 11.66 -8.78
N PHE A 163 -9.48 10.69 -8.45
CA PHE A 163 -9.91 9.30 -8.26
C PHE A 163 -10.85 9.15 -7.06
N ILE A 164 -10.52 9.76 -5.92
CA ILE A 164 -11.37 9.75 -4.71
C ILE A 164 -12.74 10.36 -5.00
N ASP A 165 -12.80 11.48 -5.73
CA ASP A 165 -14.06 12.12 -6.08
C ASP A 165 -14.91 11.27 -7.02
N LYS A 166 -14.29 10.60 -8.00
CA LYS A 166 -15.00 9.62 -8.83
C LYS A 166 -15.48 8.42 -8.00
N TRP A 167 -14.67 7.95 -7.06
CA TRP A 167 -15.02 6.83 -6.18
C TRP A 167 -16.24 7.13 -5.29
N LYS A 168 -16.46 8.39 -4.88
CA LYS A 168 -17.68 8.78 -4.15
C LYS A 168 -18.95 8.59 -4.96
N GLY A 169 -18.89 8.76 -6.29
CA GLY A 169 -20.05 8.76 -7.18
C GLY A 169 -20.34 7.45 -7.90
N ILE A 170 -19.39 6.50 -7.91
CA ILE A 170 -19.56 5.23 -8.64
C ILE A 170 -20.46 4.24 -7.88
N GLY A 171 -21.37 3.57 -8.59
CA GLY A 171 -22.23 2.55 -8.01
C GLY A 171 -21.43 1.34 -7.52
N GLN A 172 -21.85 0.73 -6.39
CA GLN A 172 -21.11 -0.40 -5.80
C GLN A 172 -20.95 -1.60 -6.74
N SER A 173 -21.98 -1.97 -7.50
CA SER A 173 -21.88 -3.08 -8.47
C SER A 173 -20.85 -2.76 -9.56
N GLU A 174 -20.95 -1.57 -10.16
CA GLU A 174 -20.04 -1.11 -11.22
C GLU A 174 -18.59 -1.09 -10.72
N LEU A 175 -18.34 -0.55 -9.52
CA LEU A 175 -17.02 -0.51 -8.92
C LEU A 175 -16.43 -1.90 -8.69
N LYS A 176 -17.23 -2.85 -8.19
CA LYS A 176 -16.80 -4.23 -7.94
C LYS A 176 -16.45 -4.95 -9.23
N ASP A 177 -17.27 -4.79 -10.26
CA ASP A 177 -17.07 -5.42 -11.57
C ASP A 177 -15.83 -4.84 -12.27
N ASP A 178 -15.66 -3.51 -12.24
CA ASP A 178 -14.48 -2.83 -12.82
C ASP A 178 -13.20 -3.22 -12.07
N ALA A 179 -13.23 -3.22 -10.73
CA ALA A 179 -12.10 -3.65 -9.91
C ALA A 179 -11.72 -5.11 -10.18
N PHE A 180 -12.71 -6.02 -10.26
CA PHE A 180 -12.46 -7.42 -10.57
C PHE A 180 -11.85 -7.60 -11.96
N LYS A 181 -12.43 -6.96 -12.99
CA LYS A 181 -11.93 -7.05 -14.37
C LYS A 181 -10.48 -6.58 -14.47
N LEU A 182 -10.16 -5.45 -13.84
CA LEU A 182 -8.83 -4.87 -13.85
C LEU A 182 -7.82 -5.75 -13.10
N LEU A 183 -8.14 -6.19 -11.88
CA LEU A 183 -7.25 -7.04 -11.09
C LEU A 183 -7.00 -8.38 -11.78
N LYS A 184 -8.04 -8.98 -12.38
CA LYS A 184 -7.89 -10.17 -13.23
C LYS A 184 -6.90 -9.92 -14.36
N GLU A 185 -7.01 -8.79 -15.05
CA GLU A 185 -6.09 -8.45 -16.15
C GLU A 185 -4.63 -8.29 -15.66
N ILE A 186 -4.43 -7.59 -14.54
CA ILE A 186 -3.11 -7.43 -13.91
C ILE A 186 -2.50 -8.79 -13.57
N ILE A 187 -3.27 -9.67 -12.95
CA ILE A 187 -2.82 -11.01 -12.57
C ILE A 187 -2.47 -11.83 -13.82
N LEU A 188 -3.32 -11.82 -14.85
CA LEU A 188 -3.05 -12.55 -16.08
C LEU A 188 -1.76 -12.05 -16.76
N LYS A 189 -1.59 -10.72 -16.86
CA LYS A 189 -0.38 -10.10 -17.43
C LYS A 189 0.90 -10.41 -16.64
N SER A 190 0.79 -10.69 -15.33
CA SER A 190 1.94 -10.96 -14.46
C SER A 190 2.23 -12.44 -14.21
N THR A 191 1.34 -13.33 -14.66
CA THR A 191 1.44 -14.79 -14.42
C THR A 191 1.46 -15.63 -15.68
N VAL A 192 0.91 -15.13 -16.79
CA VAL A 192 0.78 -15.88 -18.05
C VAL A 192 1.63 -15.21 -19.12
N GLY A 193 2.46 -16.00 -19.82
CA GLY A 193 3.24 -15.53 -20.96
C GLY A 193 4.66 -16.10 -20.99
N PRO A 194 5.51 -15.61 -21.91
CA PRO A 194 6.89 -16.05 -22.02
C PRO A 194 7.68 -15.78 -20.74
N GLN A 195 8.44 -16.78 -20.26
CA GLN A 195 9.20 -16.69 -19.00
C GLN A 195 10.08 -15.44 -18.91
N LYS A 196 10.76 -15.06 -20.02
CA LYS A 196 11.61 -13.86 -20.07
C LYS A 196 10.84 -12.57 -19.75
N GLN A 197 9.62 -12.45 -20.25
CA GLN A 197 8.75 -11.30 -19.99
C GLN A 197 8.29 -11.29 -18.52
N LEU A 198 7.87 -12.45 -18.01
CA LEU A 198 7.46 -12.59 -16.61
C LEU A 198 8.60 -12.26 -15.64
N THR A 199 9.82 -12.71 -15.93
CA THR A 199 11.01 -12.36 -15.15
C THR A 199 11.25 -10.85 -15.16
N LYS A 200 11.09 -10.16 -16.31
CA LYS A 200 11.23 -8.69 -16.38
C LYS A 200 10.19 -8.00 -15.49
N ILE A 201 8.93 -8.41 -15.57
CA ILE A 201 7.84 -7.84 -14.75
C ILE A 201 8.11 -8.04 -13.26
N ARG A 202 8.48 -9.26 -12.85
CA ARG A 202 8.78 -9.61 -11.45
C ARG A 202 9.98 -8.83 -10.92
N ALA A 203 11.06 -8.71 -11.71
CA ALA A 203 12.22 -7.93 -11.31
C ALA A 203 11.89 -6.43 -11.15
N LYS A 204 11.10 -5.87 -12.08
CA LYS A 204 10.63 -4.48 -11.98
C LYS A 204 9.77 -4.24 -10.74
N ALA A 205 8.84 -5.15 -10.44
CA ALA A 205 8.00 -5.05 -9.25
C ALA A 205 8.84 -5.22 -7.98
N ALA A 206 9.72 -6.22 -7.91
CA ALA A 206 10.56 -6.47 -6.75
C ALA A 206 11.46 -5.28 -6.38
N ALA A 207 12.01 -4.59 -7.40
CA ALA A 207 12.84 -3.40 -7.19
C ALA A 207 12.12 -2.28 -6.42
N LEU A 208 10.81 -2.10 -6.65
CA LEU A 208 10.00 -1.09 -5.98
C LEU A 208 9.31 -1.62 -4.71
N LEU A 209 8.90 -2.89 -4.72
CA LEU A 209 8.29 -3.57 -3.58
C LEU A 209 9.19 -3.53 -2.34
N TYR A 210 10.49 -3.74 -2.52
CA TYR A 210 11.44 -3.73 -1.41
C TYR A 210 11.45 -2.42 -0.62
N PRO A 211 11.78 -1.24 -1.22
CA PRO A 211 11.77 0.01 -0.47
C PRO A 211 10.36 0.38 0.04
N LEU A 212 9.29 0.02 -0.67
CA LEU A 212 7.91 0.23 -0.20
C LEU A 212 7.66 -0.53 1.12
N THR A 213 7.96 -1.83 1.17
CA THR A 213 7.74 -2.66 2.36
C THR A 213 8.63 -2.24 3.53
N VAL A 214 9.87 -1.81 3.27
CA VAL A 214 10.77 -1.26 4.29
C VAL A 214 10.17 0.01 4.89
N CYS A 215 9.72 0.96 4.06
CA CYS A 215 9.12 2.21 4.52
C CYS A 215 7.83 1.98 5.32
N ASP A 216 6.92 1.16 4.81
CA ASP A 216 5.66 0.80 5.50
C ASP A 216 5.94 0.13 6.86
N SER A 217 6.82 -0.87 6.89
CA SER A 217 7.13 -1.63 8.12
C SER A 217 7.78 -0.77 9.21
N ILE A 218 8.72 0.11 8.83
CA ILE A 218 9.38 1.02 9.79
C ILE A 218 8.39 2.08 10.27
N ALA A 219 7.59 2.66 9.38
CA ALA A 219 6.59 3.66 9.73
C ALA A 219 5.55 3.10 10.70
N ALA A 220 5.03 1.90 10.41
CA ALA A 220 4.08 1.21 11.29
C ALA A 220 4.66 0.95 12.68
N GLU A 221 5.92 0.51 12.78
CA GLU A 221 6.58 0.32 14.08
C GLU A 221 6.71 1.64 14.86
N MET A 222 7.20 2.70 14.21
CA MET A 222 7.41 3.99 14.88
C MET A 222 6.09 4.57 15.39
N VAL A 223 5.05 4.57 14.55
CA VAL A 223 3.79 5.22 14.90
C VAL A 223 2.92 4.35 15.83
N ARG A 224 2.86 3.03 15.61
CA ARG A 224 1.98 2.13 16.38
C ARG A 224 2.71 1.51 17.58
N GLY A 225 3.88 0.94 17.35
CA GLY A 225 4.65 0.20 18.35
C GLY A 225 5.30 1.11 19.39
N ASP A 226 6.00 2.14 18.91
CA ASP A 226 6.78 3.04 19.77
C ASP A 226 5.94 4.17 20.36
N CYS A 227 5.02 4.78 19.59
CA CYS A 227 4.28 5.96 20.04
C CYS A 227 2.92 5.64 20.67
N LYS A 228 2.29 4.54 20.28
CA LYS A 228 0.92 4.21 20.70
C LYS A 228 0.83 2.95 21.55
N ASN A 229 1.98 2.37 21.93
CA ASN A 229 2.11 1.24 22.85
C ASN A 229 1.21 0.03 22.52
N VAL A 230 0.93 -0.21 21.23
CA VAL A 230 0.24 -1.43 20.81
C VAL A 230 1.09 -2.66 21.19
N GLN A 231 0.44 -3.74 21.68
CA GLN A 231 1.10 -4.86 22.36
C GLN A 231 2.29 -5.47 21.57
N ARG A 232 3.28 -5.98 22.32
CA ARG A 232 4.62 -6.46 21.86
C ARG A 232 4.59 -7.53 20.75
N GLU A 233 3.56 -8.37 20.65
CA GLU A 233 3.43 -9.39 19.59
C GLU A 233 3.08 -8.80 18.21
N LYS A 234 2.83 -7.48 18.14
CA LYS A 234 2.56 -6.71 16.92
C LYS A 234 3.61 -5.64 16.64
N LYS A 235 4.75 -5.68 17.36
CA LYS A 235 5.88 -4.75 17.22
C LYS A 235 6.87 -5.26 16.19
N GLY A 236 7.06 -4.49 15.13
CA GLY A 236 8.05 -4.69 14.09
C GLY A 236 7.81 -5.96 13.27
N THR A 237 7.64 -5.83 11.96
CA THR A 237 7.78 -7.02 11.11
C THR A 237 9.25 -7.46 11.13
N TRP A 238 9.53 -8.70 10.70
CA TRP A 238 10.91 -9.16 10.51
C TRP A 238 11.73 -8.19 9.63
N VAL A 239 11.07 -7.43 8.75
CA VAL A 239 11.67 -6.37 7.92
C VAL A 239 12.21 -5.24 8.80
N THR A 240 11.42 -4.76 9.76
CA THR A 240 11.84 -3.73 10.72
C THR A 240 13.01 -4.19 11.57
N GLU A 241 13.00 -5.44 12.05
CA GLU A 241 14.11 -6.01 12.83
C GLU A 241 15.40 -6.07 12.04
N ARG A 242 15.32 -6.47 10.76
CA ARG A 242 16.49 -6.50 9.86
C ARG A 242 17.01 -5.10 9.57
N ALA A 243 16.11 -4.15 9.30
CA ALA A 243 16.50 -2.75 9.10
C ALA A 243 17.21 -2.18 10.34
N LYS A 244 16.67 -2.43 11.56
CA LYS A 244 17.31 -2.08 12.84
C LYS A 244 18.67 -2.76 13.04
N SER A 245 18.85 -3.97 12.50
CA SER A 245 20.10 -4.74 12.56
C SER A 245 21.14 -4.30 11.52
N GLY A 246 20.89 -3.23 10.77
CA GLY A 246 21.83 -2.68 9.78
C GLY A 246 21.68 -3.24 8.37
N ALA A 247 20.58 -3.94 8.06
CA ALA A 247 20.26 -4.27 6.66
C ALA A 247 19.97 -3.01 5.83
N GLU A 248 19.55 -1.93 6.50
CA GLU A 248 19.38 -0.62 5.92
C GLU A 248 20.37 0.36 6.56
N GLN A 249 20.89 1.31 5.78
CA GLN A 249 21.75 2.37 6.29
C GLN A 249 20.93 3.47 6.99
N ILE A 250 20.16 3.07 8.01
CA ILE A 250 19.33 3.95 8.84
C ILE A 250 19.81 3.94 10.28
N LYS A 251 19.75 5.11 10.92
CA LYS A 251 19.86 5.22 12.38
C LYS A 251 18.45 5.31 12.96
N TYR A 252 17.91 4.16 13.37
CA TYR A 252 16.50 4.04 13.77
C TYR A 252 16.07 5.09 14.81
N GLU A 253 16.88 5.33 15.84
CA GLU A 253 16.57 6.31 16.88
C GLU A 253 16.55 7.76 16.38
N ASP A 254 17.44 8.12 15.45
CA ASP A 254 17.46 9.46 14.86
C ASP A 254 16.23 9.65 13.95
N LEU A 255 15.89 8.61 13.19
CA LEU A 255 14.71 8.59 12.34
C LEU A 255 13.42 8.66 13.17
N LYS A 256 13.33 7.92 14.28
CA LYS A 256 12.22 7.99 15.23
C LYS A 256 12.04 9.41 15.74
N LYS A 257 13.11 10.05 16.25
CA LYS A 257 13.06 11.46 16.71
C LYS A 257 12.55 12.40 15.62
N LYS A 258 12.98 12.19 14.37
CA LYS A 258 12.52 12.98 13.22
C LYS A 258 11.02 12.79 12.95
N VAL A 259 10.53 11.55 12.92
CA VAL A 259 9.10 11.23 12.76
C VAL A 259 8.27 11.86 13.88
N VAL A 260 8.67 11.68 15.13
CA VAL A 260 7.97 12.24 16.29
C VAL A 260 7.89 13.76 16.21
N LYS A 261 9.01 14.41 15.86
CA LYS A 261 9.09 15.86 15.74
C LYS A 261 8.25 16.40 14.58
N GLU A 262 8.37 15.82 13.38
CA GLU A 262 7.67 16.32 12.19
C GLU A 262 6.16 16.08 12.25
N LEU A 263 5.72 14.98 12.89
CA LEU A 263 4.30 14.63 13.02
C LEU A 263 3.66 15.11 14.33
N GLY A 264 4.44 15.66 15.26
CA GLY A 264 3.95 16.10 16.56
C GLY A 264 3.40 14.95 17.42
N LEU A 265 3.94 13.74 17.25
CA LEU A 265 3.51 12.58 18.02
C LEU A 265 3.99 12.68 19.47
N LYS A 266 3.24 12.08 20.39
CA LYS A 266 3.70 11.84 21.77
C LYS A 266 4.05 10.37 21.86
N CYS A 267 5.30 10.07 22.17
CA CYS A 267 5.79 8.71 22.29
C CYS A 267 6.46 8.61 23.65
N ASP A 268 6.10 7.59 24.41
CA ASP A 268 6.73 7.37 25.71
C ASP A 268 8.20 6.98 25.45
N GLY A 269 9.12 7.74 26.07
CA GLY A 269 10.56 7.61 25.91
C GLY A 269 11.14 6.39 26.63
#